data_AF-A0A0R0LSM9-F1
#
_entry.id   AF-A0A0R0LSM9-F1
#
_cell.length_a   1.000
_cell.length_b   1.000
_cell.length_c   1.000
_cell.angle_alpha   90.00
_cell.angle_beta   90.00
_cell.angle_gamma   90.00
#
_symmetry.space_group_name_H-M   'P 1'
#
loop_
_entity.id
_entity.type
_entity.pdbx_description
1 polymer ?
#
loop_
_entity_poly.entity_id
_entity_poly.type
_entity_poly.pdbx_seq_one_letter_code
_entity_poly.pdbx_strand_id
1 'polypeptide(L)'
;MSTTQEPKSSEDRTLGSRLESNKKETKIFQMGMKINDVKKTNIYDRMFSRMRKFIPREKMAVLVSKSSEEILDWFYELGSEEKLPQSWQEFKEQFTQICVGISFRQLYKYRDETWSNYVKRLTEIAQYRKISEETVLQKLKKKKASTEIRLLIQSSDTSSKILTTRLEEWEDNFPNYSKTQDTQTTQSSPFTNQKKRV
;
A
#
# COMPACT_ATOMS: atom_id res chain seq x y z
N MET A 1 -23.57 -39.96 -55.06
CA MET A 1 -23.36 -40.46 -53.70
C MET A 1 -22.60 -39.41 -52.91
N SER A 2 -23.29 -38.87 -51.90
CA SER A 2 -22.85 -38.17 -50.69
C SER A 2 -21.63 -37.24 -50.75
N THR A 3 -21.93 -35.95 -50.91
CA THR A 3 -21.14 -34.85 -50.35
C THR A 3 -21.79 -34.46 -49.02
N THR A 4 -21.12 -34.74 -47.90
CA THR A 4 -21.49 -34.21 -46.59
C THR A 4 -20.30 -33.42 -46.07
N GLN A 5 -20.37 -32.09 -46.14
CA GLN A 5 -19.53 -31.21 -45.33
C GLN A 5 -20.35 -30.79 -44.10
N GLU A 6 -19.84 -31.16 -42.93
CA GLU A 6 -20.32 -30.66 -41.63
C GLU A 6 -20.08 -29.14 -41.50
N PRO A 7 -20.98 -28.39 -40.85
CA PRO A 7 -20.76 -26.99 -40.55
C PRO A 7 -19.78 -26.86 -39.37
N LYS A 8 -18.62 -26.22 -39.59
CA LYS A 8 -17.71 -25.82 -38.52
C LYS A 8 -18.38 -24.76 -37.64
N SER A 9 -18.44 -25.06 -36.35
CA SER A 9 -19.03 -24.27 -35.28
C SER A 9 -18.48 -22.84 -35.23
N SER A 10 -19.38 -21.90 -35.01
CA SER A 10 -19.18 -20.46 -35.02
C SER A 10 -18.78 -19.87 -33.65
N GLU A 11 -18.16 -20.65 -32.76
CA GLU A 11 -18.00 -20.23 -31.35
C GLU A 11 -16.60 -19.73 -30.96
N ASP A 12 -15.64 -19.67 -31.88
CA ASP A 12 -14.23 -19.42 -31.49
C ASP A 12 -13.70 -18.00 -31.81
N ARG A 13 -14.58 -17.02 -32.07
CA ARG A 13 -14.17 -15.66 -32.49
C ARG A 13 -14.44 -14.52 -31.50
N THR A 14 -15.00 -14.81 -30.34
CA THR A 14 -15.44 -13.77 -29.38
C THR A 14 -14.50 -13.55 -28.18
N LEU A 15 -13.51 -14.43 -27.95
CA LEU A 15 -12.54 -14.26 -26.85
C LEU A 15 -11.25 -13.53 -27.28
N GLY A 16 -10.71 -13.84 -28.46
CA GLY A 16 -9.49 -13.18 -28.97
C GLY A 16 -9.67 -11.69 -29.27
N SER A 17 -10.85 -11.31 -29.75
CA SER A 17 -11.18 -9.91 -30.10
C SER A 17 -11.41 -9.01 -28.88
N ARG A 18 -11.62 -9.58 -27.68
CA ARG A 18 -11.85 -8.82 -26.44
C ARG A 18 -10.57 -8.45 -25.70
N LEU A 19 -9.47 -9.16 -25.97
CA LEU A 19 -8.14 -8.91 -25.41
C LEU A 19 -7.34 -7.87 -26.21
N GLU A 20 -7.55 -7.76 -27.52
CA GLU A 20 -6.81 -6.80 -28.37
C GLU A 20 -7.33 -5.36 -28.32
N SER A 21 -8.57 -5.14 -27.89
CA SER A 21 -9.14 -3.80 -27.73
C SER A 21 -8.62 -3.01 -26.50
N ASN A 22 -7.73 -3.60 -25.69
CA ASN A 22 -7.18 -2.94 -24.50
C ASN A 22 -5.90 -2.11 -24.76
N LYS A 23 -5.41 -2.04 -26.00
CA LYS A 23 -4.14 -1.37 -26.35
C LYS A 23 -4.14 0.17 -26.29
N LYS A 24 -5.22 0.82 -25.86
CA LYS A 24 -5.27 2.28 -25.66
C LYS A 24 -6.03 2.74 -24.41
N GLU A 25 -6.25 1.87 -23.41
CA GLU A 25 -6.60 2.41 -22.10
C GLU A 25 -5.34 3.05 -21.49
N THR A 26 -5.38 4.36 -21.28
CA THR A 26 -4.29 5.11 -20.66
C THR A 26 -4.03 4.50 -19.29
N LYS A 27 -2.85 3.89 -19.07
CA LYS A 27 -2.43 3.43 -17.73
C LYS A 27 -2.53 4.64 -16.78
N ILE A 28 -3.41 4.54 -15.79
CA ILE A 28 -3.76 5.64 -14.87
C ILE A 28 -2.89 5.57 -13.62
N PHE A 29 -2.61 4.35 -13.18
CA PHE A 29 -1.82 4.09 -11.98
C PHE A 29 -0.45 3.54 -12.35
N GLN A 30 0.58 4.03 -11.69
CA GLN A 30 1.96 3.59 -11.88
C GLN A 30 2.68 3.69 -10.53
N MET A 31 3.80 2.97 -10.36
CA MET A 31 4.61 3.14 -9.17
C MET A 31 5.23 4.55 -9.10
N GLY A 32 5.41 5.06 -7.88
CA GLY A 32 6.02 6.37 -7.62
C GLY A 32 5.10 7.58 -7.75
N MET A 33 3.78 7.39 -7.79
CA MET A 33 2.80 8.48 -7.78
C MET A 33 2.80 9.24 -6.44
N LYS A 34 2.43 10.52 -6.44
CA LYS A 34 2.22 11.24 -5.16
C LYS A 34 0.96 10.72 -4.48
N ILE A 35 0.98 10.63 -3.15
CA ILE A 35 -0.17 10.15 -2.37
C ILE A 35 -1.46 10.95 -2.66
N ASN A 36 -1.35 12.26 -2.86
CA ASN A 36 -2.50 13.10 -3.19
C ASN A 36 -3.02 12.87 -4.61
N ASP A 37 -2.21 12.36 -5.53
CA ASP A 37 -2.62 12.04 -6.91
C ASP A 37 -3.24 10.64 -6.99
N VAL A 38 -2.80 9.70 -6.16
CA VAL A 38 -3.48 8.40 -6.00
C VAL A 38 -4.79 8.56 -5.22
N LYS A 39 -4.76 9.30 -4.10
CA LYS A 39 -5.95 9.57 -3.26
C LYS A 39 -6.86 10.65 -3.82
N LYS A 40 -6.49 11.36 -4.90
CA LYS A 40 -7.37 12.33 -5.55
C LYS A 40 -8.66 11.59 -5.87
N THR A 41 -9.67 11.97 -5.09
CA THR A 41 -10.97 11.30 -4.96
C THR A 41 -11.67 11.17 -6.32
N ASN A 42 -11.29 11.97 -7.31
CA ASN A 42 -11.82 11.96 -8.67
C ASN A 42 -11.49 10.73 -9.53
N ILE A 43 -10.48 9.90 -9.24
CA ILE A 43 -10.23 8.67 -10.03
C ILE A 43 -11.03 7.50 -9.44
N TYR A 44 -10.91 7.31 -8.12
CA TYR A 44 -11.73 6.35 -7.40
C TYR A 44 -13.22 6.69 -7.58
N ASP A 45 -13.72 7.84 -7.16
CA ASP A 45 -15.17 8.15 -7.19
C ASP A 45 -15.80 8.13 -8.60
N ARG A 46 -15.04 8.55 -9.62
CA ARG A 46 -15.50 8.56 -11.02
C ARG A 46 -15.59 7.14 -11.60
N MET A 47 -14.68 6.24 -11.24
CA MET A 47 -14.84 4.81 -11.54
C MET A 47 -15.91 4.16 -10.65
N PHE A 48 -15.99 4.58 -9.39
CA PHE A 48 -16.82 3.95 -8.34
C PHE A 48 -18.32 4.15 -8.51
N SER A 49 -18.73 5.30 -9.03
CA SER A 49 -20.14 5.55 -9.35
C SER A 49 -20.71 4.49 -10.31
N ARG A 50 -19.85 3.86 -11.11
CA ARG A 50 -20.20 2.79 -12.06
C ARG A 50 -20.01 1.36 -11.49
N MET A 51 -19.33 1.19 -10.36
CA MET A 51 -18.95 -0.13 -9.80
C MET A 51 -19.71 -0.51 -8.52
N ARG A 52 -20.80 0.19 -8.18
CA ARG A 52 -21.56 -0.05 -6.94
C ARG A 52 -22.10 -1.49 -6.84
N LYS A 53 -22.34 -2.16 -7.98
CA LYS A 53 -22.86 -3.54 -8.09
C LYS A 53 -21.79 -4.64 -8.01
N PHE A 54 -20.51 -4.29 -8.06
CA PHE A 54 -19.42 -5.26 -8.18
C PHE A 54 -19.01 -5.82 -6.80
N ILE A 55 -18.67 -7.10 -6.74
CA ILE A 55 -18.09 -7.69 -5.52
C ILE A 55 -16.63 -7.20 -5.32
N PRO A 56 -16.06 -7.28 -4.10
CA PRO A 56 -14.74 -6.72 -3.82
C PRO A 56 -13.65 -7.15 -4.80
N ARG A 57 -13.58 -8.44 -5.16
CA ARG A 57 -12.57 -8.95 -6.10
C ARG A 57 -12.68 -8.34 -7.49
N GLU A 58 -13.89 -8.17 -8.01
CA GLU A 58 -14.08 -7.56 -9.33
C GLU A 58 -13.69 -6.08 -9.32
N LYS A 59 -13.97 -5.36 -8.21
CA LYS A 59 -13.50 -3.97 -8.03
C LYS A 59 -11.97 -3.88 -8.06
N MET A 60 -11.28 -4.87 -7.47
CA MET A 60 -9.82 -4.93 -7.47
C MET A 60 -9.28 -5.13 -8.87
N ALA A 61 -9.84 -6.09 -9.62
CA ALA A 61 -9.43 -6.40 -10.99
C ALA A 61 -9.58 -5.19 -11.93
N VAL A 62 -10.68 -4.45 -11.84
CA VAL A 62 -10.92 -3.25 -12.66
C VAL A 62 -9.92 -2.13 -12.36
N LEU A 63 -9.52 -1.99 -11.10
CA LEU A 63 -8.53 -0.98 -10.72
C LEU A 63 -7.14 -1.36 -11.24
N VAL A 64 -6.75 -2.62 -11.05
CA VAL A 64 -5.44 -3.14 -11.45
C VAL A 64 -5.28 -3.16 -12.97
N SER A 65 -6.34 -3.46 -13.74
CA SER A 65 -6.28 -3.47 -15.19
C SER A 65 -5.92 -2.11 -15.81
N LYS A 66 -6.02 -1.03 -15.03
CA LYS A 66 -5.67 0.34 -15.43
C LYS A 66 -4.33 0.79 -14.85
N SER A 67 -3.51 -0.15 -14.38
CA SER A 67 -2.23 0.11 -13.71
C SER A 67 -1.02 -0.24 -14.58
N SER A 68 0.19 0.11 -14.13
CA SER A 68 1.44 -0.34 -14.76
C SER A 68 1.61 -1.84 -14.65
N GLU A 69 2.45 -2.41 -15.53
CA GLU A 69 2.75 -3.85 -15.53
C GLU A 69 3.27 -4.31 -14.17
N GLU A 70 4.08 -3.50 -13.50
CA GLU A 70 4.61 -3.82 -12.16
C GLU A 70 3.51 -3.98 -11.10
N ILE A 71 2.43 -3.20 -11.21
CA ILE A 71 1.28 -3.28 -10.30
C ILE A 71 0.39 -4.47 -10.66
N LEU A 72 0.30 -4.82 -11.94
CA LEU A 72 -0.35 -6.04 -12.41
C LEU A 72 0.37 -7.28 -11.89
N ASP A 73 1.70 -7.33 -12.01
CA ASP A 73 2.53 -8.43 -11.54
C ASP A 73 2.38 -8.62 -10.03
N TRP A 74 2.47 -7.54 -9.25
CA TRP A 74 2.20 -7.56 -7.81
C TRP A 74 0.81 -8.16 -7.47
N PHE A 75 -0.23 -7.78 -8.21
CA PHE A 75 -1.57 -8.27 -7.96
C PHE A 75 -1.71 -9.76 -8.28
N TYR A 76 -1.08 -10.23 -9.35
CA TYR A 76 -1.08 -11.65 -9.72
C TYR A 76 -0.25 -12.49 -8.76
N GLU A 77 0.90 -11.99 -8.28
CA GLU A 77 1.69 -12.64 -7.22
C GLU A 77 0.84 -12.85 -5.96
N LEU A 78 0.20 -11.79 -5.43
CA LEU A 78 -0.70 -11.91 -4.29
C LEU A 78 -1.87 -12.86 -4.54
N GLY A 79 -2.40 -12.86 -5.76
CA GLY A 79 -3.45 -13.79 -6.19
C GLY A 79 -2.99 -15.24 -6.14
N SER A 80 -1.79 -15.52 -6.62
CA SER A 80 -1.19 -16.87 -6.64
C SER A 80 -0.87 -17.40 -5.25
N GLU A 81 -0.60 -16.50 -4.30
CA GLU A 81 -0.34 -16.83 -2.90
C GLU A 81 -1.61 -16.88 -2.03
N GLU A 82 -2.80 -16.69 -2.61
CA GLU A 82 -4.08 -16.57 -1.90
C GLU A 82 -4.12 -15.44 -0.85
N LYS A 83 -3.26 -14.41 -1.00
CA LYS A 83 -3.12 -13.28 -0.07
C LYS A 83 -3.84 -12.02 -0.51
N LEU A 84 -4.77 -12.12 -1.46
CA LEU A 84 -5.57 -10.97 -1.86
C LEU A 84 -6.43 -10.47 -0.69
N PRO A 85 -6.49 -9.15 -0.45
CA PRO A 85 -7.32 -8.56 0.59
C PRO A 85 -8.78 -9.01 0.51
N GLN A 86 -9.40 -9.30 1.66
CA GLN A 86 -10.81 -9.72 1.68
C GLN A 86 -11.77 -8.55 1.52
N SER A 87 -11.35 -7.37 1.98
CA SER A 87 -12.17 -6.16 1.92
C SER A 87 -11.67 -5.18 0.86
N TRP A 88 -12.62 -4.43 0.30
CA TRP A 88 -12.30 -3.34 -0.61
C TRP A 88 -11.47 -2.22 0.07
N GLN A 89 -11.70 -1.98 1.35
CA GLN A 89 -11.01 -0.93 2.10
C GLN A 89 -9.52 -1.26 2.26
N GLU A 90 -9.22 -2.48 2.68
CA GLU A 90 -7.86 -2.99 2.84
C GLU A 90 -7.09 -2.97 1.51
N PHE A 91 -7.74 -3.39 0.42
CA PHE A 91 -7.14 -3.31 -0.91
C PHE A 91 -6.79 -1.88 -1.31
N LYS A 92 -7.68 -0.90 -1.10
CA LYS A 92 -7.37 0.51 -1.42
C LYS A 92 -6.13 1.01 -0.69
N GLU A 93 -5.96 0.60 0.57
CA GLU A 93 -4.80 0.98 1.36
C GLU A 93 -3.53 0.37 0.75
N GLN A 94 -3.50 -0.94 0.53
CA GLN A 94 -2.35 -1.62 -0.08
C GLN A 94 -2.03 -1.10 -1.48
N PHE A 95 -3.02 -1.02 -2.36
CA PHE A 95 -2.88 -0.49 -3.72
C PHE A 95 -2.35 0.94 -3.72
N THR A 96 -2.82 1.78 -2.79
CA THR A 96 -2.28 3.14 -2.64
C THR A 96 -0.82 3.12 -2.23
N GLN A 97 -0.41 2.25 -1.30
CA GLN A 97 1.00 2.14 -0.88
C GLN A 97 1.92 1.74 -2.05
N ILE A 98 1.41 0.90 -2.94
CA ILE A 98 2.14 0.40 -4.12
C ILE A 98 2.19 1.43 -5.24
N CYS A 99 1.07 2.08 -5.56
CA CYS A 99 1.05 3.18 -6.53
C CYS A 99 1.92 4.34 -6.07
N VAL A 100 1.87 4.68 -4.78
CA VAL A 100 2.77 5.70 -4.23
C VAL A 100 4.22 5.23 -4.23
N GLY A 101 4.44 3.92 -4.39
CA GLY A 101 5.74 3.29 -4.29
C GLY A 101 6.41 3.73 -3.01
N ILE A 102 5.69 3.72 -1.86
CA ILE A 102 6.10 4.44 -0.64
C ILE A 102 7.58 4.22 -0.47
N SER A 103 8.36 5.26 -0.72
CA SER A 103 9.81 5.12 -0.65
C SER A 103 10.11 4.61 0.75
N PHE A 104 11.09 3.73 0.90
CA PHE A 104 11.49 3.24 2.22
C PHE A 104 11.64 4.39 3.23
N ARG A 105 12.05 5.57 2.75
CA ARG A 105 12.15 6.84 3.49
C ARG A 105 10.82 7.41 3.99
N GLN A 106 9.72 7.23 3.27
CA GLN A 106 8.37 7.71 3.60
C GLN A 106 7.53 6.72 4.41
N LEU A 107 8.04 5.54 4.74
CA LEU A 107 7.37 4.66 5.71
C LEU A 107 7.42 5.29 7.11
N TYR A 108 6.26 5.40 7.74
CA TYR A 108 6.13 5.91 9.11
C TYR A 108 5.32 4.92 9.95
N LYS A 109 5.57 4.93 11.26
CA LYS A 109 4.77 4.24 12.27
C LYS A 109 3.35 4.80 12.27
N TYR A 110 2.34 3.94 12.29
CA TYR A 110 0.96 4.37 12.48
C TYR A 110 0.67 4.71 13.94
N ARG A 111 -0.33 5.56 14.16
CA ARG A 111 -0.70 6.04 15.51
C ARG A 111 -1.02 4.88 16.45
N ASP A 112 -1.86 3.96 15.98
CA ASP A 112 -2.37 2.84 16.80
C ASP A 112 -1.55 1.55 16.63
N GLU A 113 -0.41 1.64 15.94
CA GLU A 113 0.52 0.53 15.76
C GLU A 113 1.55 0.52 16.89
N THR A 114 2.01 -0.66 17.31
CA THR A 114 3.11 -0.79 18.26
C THR A 114 4.46 -0.49 17.58
N TRP A 115 5.51 -0.19 18.34
CA TRP A 115 6.84 -0.04 17.78
C TRP A 115 7.37 -1.37 17.22
N SER A 116 7.10 -2.48 17.90
CA SER A 116 7.44 -3.82 17.39
C SER A 116 6.82 -4.08 16.01
N ASN A 117 5.52 -3.84 15.85
CA ASN A 117 4.82 -4.05 14.58
C ASN A 117 5.31 -3.11 13.48
N TYR A 118 5.61 -1.85 13.83
CA TYR A 118 6.23 -0.92 12.89
C TYR A 118 7.60 -1.41 12.40
N VAL A 119 8.46 -1.91 13.30
CA VAL A 119 9.78 -2.45 12.93
C VAL A 119 9.65 -3.70 12.07
N LYS A 120 8.73 -4.63 12.39
CA LYS A 120 8.43 -5.82 11.57
C LYS A 120 8.04 -5.42 10.16
N ARG A 121 7.02 -4.58 10.02
CA ARG A 121 6.53 -4.09 8.73
C ARG A 121 7.63 -3.37 7.94
N LEU A 122 8.44 -2.56 8.62
CA LEU A 122 9.56 -1.88 7.98
C LEU A 122 10.61 -2.86 7.44
N THR A 123 10.87 -3.94 8.19
CA THR A 123 11.85 -4.97 7.85
C THR A 123 11.37 -5.87 6.72
N GLU A 124 10.10 -6.29 6.74
CA GLU A 124 9.47 -7.06 5.65
C GLU A 124 9.53 -6.30 4.32
N ILE A 125 9.18 -5.00 4.34
CA ILE A 125 9.27 -4.15 3.15
C ILE A 125 10.72 -3.98 2.70
N ALA A 126 11.67 -3.87 3.63
CA ALA A 126 13.08 -3.80 3.29
C ALA A 126 13.58 -5.08 2.62
N GLN A 127 13.20 -6.25 3.14
CA GLN A 127 13.56 -7.55 2.59
C GLN A 127 13.00 -7.73 1.17
N TYR A 128 11.71 -7.47 0.98
CA TYR A 128 11.07 -7.53 -0.34
C TYR A 128 11.79 -6.65 -1.37
N ARG A 129 12.24 -5.47 -0.94
CA ARG A 129 12.92 -4.49 -1.79
C ARG A 129 14.45 -4.62 -1.81
N LYS A 130 15.01 -5.66 -1.21
CA LYS A 130 16.46 -5.92 -1.11
C LYS A 130 17.24 -4.72 -0.51
N ILE A 131 16.66 -4.03 0.45
CA ILE A 131 17.27 -2.93 1.20
C ILE A 131 18.09 -3.52 2.36
N SER A 132 19.31 -2.99 2.57
CA SER A 132 20.19 -3.48 3.63
C SER A 132 19.62 -3.24 5.03
N GLU A 133 19.87 -4.17 5.94
CA GLU A 133 19.48 -4.05 7.35
C GLU A 133 20.06 -2.78 8.01
N GLU A 134 21.29 -2.40 7.65
CA GLU A 134 21.89 -1.14 8.06
C GLU A 134 21.01 0.07 7.69
N THR A 135 20.48 0.11 6.47
CA THR A 135 19.59 1.19 6.03
C THR A 135 18.30 1.24 6.85
N VAL A 136 17.81 0.07 7.29
CA VAL A 136 16.65 -0.05 8.18
C VAL A 136 16.93 0.56 9.55
N LEU A 137 18.03 0.14 10.18
CA LEU A 137 18.43 0.62 11.50
C LEU A 137 18.72 2.13 11.47
N GLN A 138 19.39 2.63 10.43
CA GLN A 138 19.66 4.06 10.25
C GLN A 138 18.36 4.87 10.14
N LYS A 139 17.33 4.35 9.47
CA LYS A 139 16.02 5.00 9.41
C LYS A 139 15.34 5.02 10.78
N LEU A 140 15.41 3.91 11.53
CA LEU A 140 14.83 3.83 12.88
C LEU A 140 15.50 4.81 13.84
N LYS A 141 16.84 4.92 13.81
CA LYS A 141 17.62 5.89 14.60
C LYS A 141 17.22 7.35 14.35
N LYS A 142 16.81 7.67 13.13
CA LYS A 142 16.38 9.03 12.73
C LYS A 142 14.92 9.33 13.08
N LYS A 143 14.14 8.33 13.47
CA LYS A 143 12.71 8.51 13.75
C LYS A 143 12.53 9.15 15.13
N LYS A 144 11.68 10.17 15.20
CA LYS A 144 11.25 10.73 16.50
C LYS A 144 10.48 9.65 17.25
N ALA A 145 10.98 9.31 18.43
CA ALA A 145 10.38 8.40 19.38
C ALA A 145 10.62 8.94 20.78
N SER A 146 9.92 8.38 21.74
CA SER A 146 10.14 8.57 23.17
C SER A 146 11.53 8.08 23.60
N THR A 147 11.95 8.46 24.81
CA THR A 147 13.31 8.21 25.30
C THR A 147 13.62 6.73 25.43
N GLU A 148 12.69 5.95 25.98
CA GLU A 148 12.83 4.51 26.20
C GLU A 148 12.99 3.77 24.88
N ILE A 149 12.14 4.09 23.90
CA ILE A 149 12.20 3.50 22.56
C ILE A 149 13.49 3.87 21.84
N ARG A 150 13.96 5.11 21.97
CA ARG A 150 15.26 5.53 21.39
C ARG A 150 16.41 4.73 21.98
N LEU A 151 16.42 4.49 23.29
CA LEU A 151 17.42 3.65 23.95
C LEU A 151 17.39 2.21 23.40
N LEU A 152 16.20 1.63 23.23
CA LEU A 152 16.06 0.29 22.65
C LEU A 152 16.58 0.22 21.21
N ILE A 153 16.23 1.21 20.38
CA ILE A 153 16.74 1.32 19.00
C ILE A 153 18.26 1.48 18.97
N GLN A 154 18.85 2.32 19.84
CA GLN A 154 20.30 2.56 19.90
C GLN A 154 21.08 1.36 20.46
N SER A 155 20.49 0.56 21.34
CA SER A 155 21.13 -0.63 21.92
C SER A 155 21.12 -1.85 20.99
N SER A 156 20.44 -1.76 19.84
CA SER A 156 20.15 -2.88 18.94
C SER A 156 20.75 -2.67 17.55
N ASP A 157 22.02 -2.25 17.53
CA ASP A 157 22.75 -1.75 16.36
C ASP A 157 23.07 -2.78 15.28
N THR A 158 22.80 -4.06 15.54
CA THR A 158 23.20 -5.17 14.67
C THR A 158 22.04 -5.95 14.07
N SER A 159 20.82 -5.87 14.62
CA SER A 159 19.71 -6.63 14.06
C SER A 159 18.33 -6.06 14.35
N SER A 160 17.56 -5.88 13.28
CA SER A 160 16.13 -5.55 13.29
C SER A 160 15.29 -6.63 13.98
N LYS A 161 15.70 -7.91 13.94
CA LYS A 161 15.04 -9.01 14.65
C LYS A 161 15.22 -8.89 16.16
N ILE A 162 16.45 -8.69 16.62
CA ILE A 162 16.76 -8.49 18.05
C ILE A 162 16.02 -7.27 18.58
N LEU A 163 16.03 -6.17 17.81
CA LEU A 163 15.27 -4.96 18.15
C LEU A 163 13.77 -5.25 18.27
N THR A 164 13.20 -6.01 17.34
CA THR A 164 11.78 -6.38 17.38
C THR A 164 11.44 -7.13 18.67
N THR A 165 12.20 -8.16 19.02
CA THR A 165 11.97 -8.95 20.24
C THR A 165 12.05 -8.10 21.50
N ARG A 166 13.05 -7.23 21.61
CA ARG A 166 13.19 -6.32 22.76
C ARG A 166 12.03 -5.33 22.86
N LEU A 167 11.52 -4.86 21.71
CA LEU A 167 10.35 -3.98 21.68
C LEU A 167 9.09 -4.71 22.12
N GLU A 168 8.90 -5.96 21.70
CA GLU A 168 7.77 -6.80 22.15
C GLU A 168 7.83 -7.02 23.66
N GLU A 169 8.97 -7.47 24.18
CA GLU A 169 9.18 -7.67 25.62
C GLU A 169 8.90 -6.39 26.41
N TRP A 170 9.35 -5.25 25.89
CA TRP A 170 9.13 -3.97 26.54
C TRP A 170 7.66 -3.55 26.48
N GLU A 171 6.98 -3.72 25.35
CA GLU A 171 5.56 -3.40 25.19
C GLU A 171 4.66 -4.27 26.06
N ASP A 172 5.00 -5.56 26.23
CA ASP A 172 4.30 -6.49 27.11
C ASP A 172 4.44 -6.10 28.59
N ASN A 173 5.61 -5.57 28.99
CA ASN A 173 5.85 -5.07 30.34
C ASN A 173 5.25 -3.68 30.60
N PHE A 174 4.94 -2.92 29.53
CA PHE A 174 4.41 -1.55 29.61
C PHE A 174 3.17 -1.32 28.69
N PRO A 175 2.06 -2.07 28.89
CA PRO A 175 0.94 -2.11 27.95
C PRO A 175 0.16 -0.79 27.82
N ASN A 176 0.33 0.16 28.74
CA ASN A 176 -0.33 1.47 28.71
C ASN A 176 0.48 2.57 28.00
N TYR A 177 1.69 2.27 27.54
CA TYR A 177 2.57 3.29 26.96
C TYR A 177 2.12 3.81 25.60
N SER A 178 1.49 2.96 24.79
CA SER A 178 0.99 3.30 23.45
C SER A 178 -0.15 4.32 23.46
N LYS A 179 -0.76 4.62 24.61
CA LYS A 179 -1.90 5.55 24.73
C LYS A 179 -1.51 7.00 25.05
N THR A 180 -0.30 7.28 25.52
CA THR A 180 0.00 8.55 26.22
C THR A 180 0.94 9.54 25.52
N GLN A 181 1.60 9.20 24.40
CA GLN A 181 2.71 10.04 23.89
C GLN A 181 2.65 10.50 22.41
N ASP A 182 1.63 10.15 21.63
CA ASP A 182 1.48 10.66 20.23
C ASP A 182 0.58 11.91 20.11
N THR A 183 0.28 12.60 21.22
CA THR A 183 -0.65 13.74 21.28
C THR A 183 -0.02 15.12 21.03
N GLN A 184 1.21 15.23 20.56
CA GLN A 184 1.77 16.54 20.18
C GLN A 184 2.44 16.51 18.81
N THR A 185 1.64 16.74 17.76
CA THR A 185 1.90 17.71 16.69
C THR A 185 0.59 18.00 15.95
N THR A 186 -0.29 18.80 16.58
CA THR A 186 -1.20 19.64 15.82
C THR A 186 -0.33 20.74 15.22
N GLN A 187 0.09 20.62 13.96
CA GLN A 187 0.44 21.81 13.21
C GLN A 187 -0.86 22.51 12.85
N SER A 188 -1.20 23.47 13.69
CA SER A 188 -2.08 24.58 13.37
C SER A 188 -1.68 25.16 12.02
N SER A 189 -2.62 25.16 11.11
CA SER A 189 -2.55 25.86 9.83
C SER A 189 -2.46 27.37 10.09
N PRO A 190 -1.45 28.11 9.57
CA PRO A 190 -1.47 29.56 9.62
C PRO A 190 -2.03 30.08 8.29
N PHE A 191 -3.34 29.96 8.08
CA PHE A 191 -4.02 30.68 7.01
C PHE A 191 -5.42 31.06 7.44
N THR A 192 -5.56 32.17 8.17
CA THR A 192 -6.61 33.15 7.86
C THR A 192 -6.32 34.51 8.50
N ASN A 193 -6.67 35.54 7.72
CA ASN A 193 -6.95 36.93 8.10
C ASN A 193 -5.79 37.92 8.18
N GLN A 194 -5.46 38.49 7.02
CA GLN A 194 -5.49 39.95 6.91
C GLN A 194 -6.43 40.36 5.77
N LYS A 195 -7.63 40.78 6.15
CA LYS A 195 -8.53 41.59 5.33
C LYS A 195 -8.98 42.78 6.19
N LYS A 196 -8.52 43.96 5.80
CA LYS A 196 -9.06 45.32 5.99
C LYS A 196 -9.47 45.81 7.40
N ARG A 197 -8.95 47.00 7.74
CA ARG A 197 -9.60 48.18 8.40
C ARG A 197 -8.45 49.10 8.87
N VAL A 198 -8.41 50.43 8.71
CA VAL A 198 -9.28 51.49 8.16
C VAL A 198 -8.33 52.51 7.52
#